data_AF-A0A257RJV4-F1
#
_entry.id   AF-A0A257RJV4-F1
#
_cell.length_a   1.000
_cell.length_b   1.000
_cell.length_c   1.000
_cell.angle_alpha   90.00
_cell.angle_beta   90.00
_cell.angle_gamma   90.00
#
_symmetry.space_group_name_H-M   'P 1'
#
loop_
_entity.id
_entity.type
_entity.pdbx_description
1 polymer ?
#
loop_
_entity_poly.entity_id
_entity_poly.type
_entity_poly.pdbx_seq_one_letter_code
_entity_poly.pdbx_strand_id
1 'polypeptide(L)'
;MDGVRLADRIAYGGGMAARKAGVICDAYRPRDGACPIVAVNRTVRLAVLSVPVSGSARGPAPFGVPYRQLVLDQAYVAPGDYIAGPLGVLLVATNEPPAPVLGVQCNETVTLWRPGSQVVAGVNPYGAILSGTATAILAWRLPLSLLRPQALFLKVAENLETD
;
A
#
# COMPACT_ATOMS: atom_id res chain seq x y z
N MET A 1 8.04 25.11 23.10
CA MET A 1 7.31 24.35 22.04
C MET A 1 8.03 23.02 21.93
N ASP A 2 7.33 21.94 22.25
CA ASP A 2 7.92 20.60 22.39
C ASP A 2 7.82 19.82 21.07
N GLY A 3 8.61 18.76 20.91
CA GLY A 3 8.65 17.98 19.66
C GLY A 3 7.28 17.44 19.24
N VAL A 4 6.48 16.96 20.19
CA VAL A 4 5.11 16.46 19.95
C VAL A 4 4.19 17.55 19.42
N ARG A 5 4.21 18.74 20.05
CA ARG A 5 3.38 19.87 19.61
C ARG A 5 3.80 20.41 18.25
N LEU A 6 5.10 20.33 17.92
CA LEU A 6 5.59 20.68 16.59
C LEU A 6 5.09 19.69 15.54
N ALA A 7 5.18 18.39 15.82
CA ALA A 7 4.66 17.35 14.94
C ALA A 7 3.16 17.51 14.66
N ASP A 8 2.36 17.78 15.70
CA ASP A 8 0.91 18.03 15.55
C ASP A 8 0.63 19.24 14.65
N ARG A 9 1.40 20.33 14.81
CA ARG A 9 1.26 21.51 13.96
C ARG A 9 1.67 21.25 12.52
N ILE A 10 2.69 20.43 12.29
CA ILE A 10 3.12 20.03 10.95
C ILE A 10 2.06 19.16 10.29
N ALA A 11 1.48 18.19 11.01
CA ALA A 11 0.38 17.37 10.52
C ALA A 11 -0.83 18.24 10.14
N TYR A 12 -1.23 19.15 11.03
CA TYR A 12 -2.32 20.09 10.78
C TYR A 12 -2.04 21.00 9.58
N GLY A 13 -0.83 21.58 9.50
CA GLY A 13 -0.40 22.42 8.38
C GLY A 13 -0.39 21.67 7.06
N GLY A 14 0.05 20.40 7.07
CA GLY A 14 0.00 19.50 5.93
C GLY A 14 -1.44 19.25 5.45
N GLY A 15 -2.36 18.99 6.38
CA GLY A 15 -3.78 18.86 6.09
C GLY A 15 -4.38 20.12 5.45
N MET A 16 -4.02 21.30 5.96
CA MET A 16 -4.47 22.58 5.42
C MET A 16 -3.92 22.85 4.01
N ALA A 17 -2.63 22.58 3.78
CA ALA A 17 -2.01 22.70 2.45
C ALA A 17 -2.65 21.74 1.44
N ALA A 18 -2.88 20.49 1.84
CA ALA A 18 -3.50 19.48 1.01
C ALA A 18 -4.95 19.83 0.62
N ARG A 19 -5.73 20.44 1.53
CA ARG A 19 -7.09 20.93 1.21
C ARG A 19 -7.11 22.01 0.14
N LYS A 20 -6.03 22.80 0.01
CA LYS A 20 -5.97 23.90 -0.95
C LYS A 20 -5.40 23.49 -2.30
N ALA A 21 -4.37 22.65 -2.31
CA ALA A 21 -3.61 22.30 -3.51
C ALA A 21 -3.73 20.82 -3.93
N GLY A 22 -4.19 19.96 -3.03
CA GLY A 22 -4.34 18.52 -3.28
C GLY A 22 -5.71 18.14 -3.81
N VAL A 23 -5.98 16.83 -3.79
CA VAL A 23 -7.26 16.25 -4.19
C VAL A 23 -7.86 15.46 -3.03
N ILE A 24 -9.18 15.31 -3.03
CA ILE A 24 -9.86 14.52 -2.00
C ILE A 24 -9.73 13.02 -2.34
N CYS A 25 -9.16 12.26 -1.41
CA CYS A 25 -9.01 10.81 -1.49
C CYS A 25 -9.65 10.13 -0.27
N ASP A 26 -9.95 8.84 -0.44
CA ASP A 26 -10.42 7.99 0.65
C ASP A 26 -9.23 7.16 1.17
N ALA A 27 -9.04 7.15 2.49
CA ALA A 27 -8.12 6.24 3.17
C ALA A 27 -8.85 4.96 3.58
N TYR A 28 -8.16 3.83 3.42
CA TYR A 28 -8.62 2.49 3.69
C TYR A 28 -7.60 1.77 4.57
N ARG A 29 -8.09 1.10 5.61
CA ARG A 29 -7.25 0.26 6.47
C ARG A 29 -7.51 -1.22 6.18
N PRO A 30 -6.51 -1.99 5.72
CA PRO A 30 -6.65 -3.43 5.55
C PRO A 30 -7.04 -4.10 6.88
N ARG A 31 -7.97 -5.05 6.84
CA ARG A 31 -8.38 -5.86 8.02
C ARG A 31 -8.05 -7.33 7.86
N ASP A 32 -8.11 -7.82 6.63
CA ASP A 32 -7.92 -9.20 6.24
C ASP A 32 -7.17 -9.30 4.90
N GLY A 33 -6.99 -10.52 4.39
CA GLY A 33 -6.38 -10.77 3.07
C GLY A 33 -7.30 -10.45 1.88
N ALA A 34 -8.42 -9.75 2.11
CA ALA A 34 -9.32 -9.32 1.04
C ALA A 34 -8.87 -7.98 0.43
N CYS A 35 -9.64 -7.49 -0.56
CA CYS A 35 -9.35 -6.21 -1.18
C CYS A 35 -9.50 -5.09 -0.13
N PRO A 36 -8.46 -4.26 0.11
CA PRO A 36 -8.55 -3.18 1.08
C PRO A 36 -9.43 -2.03 0.60
N ILE A 37 -9.59 -1.85 -0.73
CA ILE A 37 -10.35 -0.75 -1.34
C ILE A 37 -11.83 -1.12 -1.45
N VAL A 38 -12.46 -1.30 -0.29
CA VAL A 38 -13.89 -1.56 -0.15
C VAL A 38 -14.49 -0.61 0.86
N ALA A 39 -15.76 -0.21 0.68
CA ALA A 39 -16.39 0.82 1.50
C ALA A 39 -16.33 0.52 3.01
N VAL A 40 -16.42 -0.75 3.41
CA VAL A 40 -16.35 -1.19 4.82
C VAL A 40 -14.99 -0.95 5.47
N ASN A 41 -13.92 -0.89 4.67
CA ASN A 41 -12.55 -0.68 5.15
C ASN A 41 -12.13 0.80 5.11
N ARG A 42 -13.01 1.70 4.65
CA ARG A 42 -12.73 3.13 4.60
C ARG A 42 -12.66 3.71 6.02
N THR A 43 -11.55 4.35 6.35
CA THR A 43 -11.35 5.01 7.64
C THR A 43 -11.80 6.46 7.60
N VAL A 44 -11.31 7.21 6.62
CA VAL A 44 -11.57 8.65 6.51
C VAL A 44 -11.45 9.11 5.07
N ARG A 45 -12.10 10.22 4.75
CA ARG A 45 -11.92 10.96 3.52
C ARG A 45 -11.09 12.21 3.81
N LEU A 46 -9.94 12.35 3.17
CA LEU A 46 -9.01 13.45 3.43
C LEU A 46 -8.45 14.04 2.14
N ALA A 47 -7.98 15.28 2.21
CA ALA A 47 -7.27 15.90 1.11
C ALA A 47 -5.80 15.43 1.12
N VAL A 48 -5.31 15.03 -0.05
CA VAL A 48 -3.96 14.51 -0.25
C VAL A 48 -3.30 15.26 -1.40
N LEU A 49 -2.12 15.79 -1.13
CA LEU A 49 -1.24 16.34 -2.14
C LEU A 49 -0.04 15.39 -2.30
N SER A 50 0.15 14.88 -3.51
CA SER A 50 1.29 14.03 -3.86
C SER A 50 2.34 14.84 -4.58
N VAL A 51 3.56 14.85 -4.05
CA VAL A 51 4.74 15.46 -4.67
C VAL A 51 5.84 14.42 -4.88
N PRO A 52 6.82 14.68 -5.77
CA PRO A 52 8.01 13.84 -5.87
C PRO A 52 8.72 13.72 -4.52
N VAL A 53 9.46 12.63 -4.28
CA VAL A 53 10.19 12.39 -3.01
C VAL A 53 11.18 13.50 -2.66
N SER A 54 11.66 14.24 -3.66
CA SER A 54 12.51 15.42 -3.43
C SER A 54 11.76 16.60 -2.77
N GLY A 55 10.45 16.51 -2.60
CA GLY A 55 9.59 17.57 -2.05
C GLY A 55 9.39 18.77 -2.99
N SER A 56 9.95 18.72 -4.20
CA SER A 56 9.91 19.83 -5.15
C SER A 56 8.67 19.80 -6.02
N ALA A 57 7.92 20.91 -6.05
CA ALA A 57 6.84 21.13 -7.00
C ALA A 57 7.32 21.70 -8.35
N ARG A 58 8.64 21.91 -8.53
CA ARG A 58 9.19 22.57 -9.73
C ARG A 58 9.27 21.66 -10.96
N GLY A 59 9.19 20.36 -10.79
CA GLY A 59 9.37 19.39 -11.87
C GLY A 59 8.46 18.18 -11.72
N PRO A 60 8.18 17.48 -12.82
CA PRO A 60 7.41 16.25 -12.78
C PRO A 60 8.15 15.17 -12.00
N ALA A 61 7.40 14.19 -11.51
CA ALA A 61 7.99 13.05 -10.84
C ALA A 61 8.80 12.18 -11.83
N PRO A 62 9.98 11.67 -11.43
CA PRO A 62 10.78 10.82 -12.29
C PRO A 62 10.06 9.51 -12.61
N PHE A 63 10.22 9.06 -13.86
CA PHE A 63 9.72 7.76 -14.30
C PHE A 63 10.44 6.62 -13.59
N GLY A 64 9.74 5.51 -13.32
CA GLY A 64 10.31 4.34 -12.64
C GLY A 64 10.49 4.48 -11.13
N VAL A 65 10.19 5.64 -10.55
CA VAL A 65 10.22 5.86 -9.10
C VAL A 65 8.78 5.90 -8.58
N PRO A 66 8.29 4.81 -7.95
CA PRO A 66 6.91 4.74 -7.46
C PRO A 66 6.69 5.53 -6.17
N TYR A 67 7.77 5.95 -5.52
CA TYR A 67 7.72 6.70 -4.28
C TYR A 67 7.23 8.13 -4.51
N ARG A 68 6.37 8.58 -3.59
CA ARG A 68 5.80 9.92 -3.55
C ARG A 68 5.85 10.42 -2.11
N GLN A 69 6.18 11.68 -1.95
CA GLN A 69 5.99 12.36 -0.68
C GLN A 69 4.54 12.83 -0.63
N LEU A 70 3.82 12.44 0.42
CA LEU A 70 2.44 12.79 0.64
C LEU A 70 2.35 13.90 1.68
N VAL A 71 1.72 15.00 1.28
CA VAL A 71 1.30 16.08 2.16
C VAL A 71 -0.18 15.88 2.44
N LEU A 72 -0.46 15.52 3.69
CA LEU A 72 -1.79 15.22 4.21
C LEU A 72 -1.77 15.40 5.73
N ASP A 73 -2.94 15.28 6.36
CA ASP A 73 -3.02 15.26 7.81
C ASP A 73 -2.58 13.88 8.35
N GLN A 74 -1.36 13.84 8.88
CA GLN A 74 -0.68 12.61 9.28
C GLN A 74 -1.35 11.90 10.46
N ALA A 75 -2.19 12.59 11.22
CA ALA A 75 -2.87 12.02 12.39
C ALA A 75 -3.90 10.94 12.00
N TYR A 76 -4.39 10.95 10.76
CA TYR A 76 -5.45 10.03 10.31
C TYR A 76 -4.94 8.80 9.56
N VAL A 77 -3.63 8.70 9.33
CA VAL A 77 -3.05 7.70 8.44
C VAL A 77 -1.98 6.91 9.19
N ALA A 78 -1.91 5.60 8.98
CA ALA A 78 -0.85 4.75 9.51
C ALA A 78 -0.09 4.04 8.38
N PRO A 79 1.16 3.59 8.62
CA PRO A 79 1.86 2.68 7.72
C PRO A 79 0.99 1.46 7.40
N GLY A 80 0.93 1.07 6.13
CA GLY A 80 0.08 0.00 5.62
C GLY A 80 -1.32 0.43 5.17
N ASP A 81 -1.74 1.67 5.42
CA ASP A 81 -3.02 2.17 4.89
C ASP A 81 -2.94 2.42 3.38
N TYR A 82 -4.08 2.26 2.71
CA TYR A 82 -4.25 2.56 1.29
C TYR A 82 -5.02 3.86 1.11
N ILE A 83 -4.53 4.73 0.25
CA ILE A 83 -5.19 5.96 -0.15
C ILE A 83 -5.61 5.79 -1.61
N ALA A 84 -6.90 5.88 -1.90
CA ALA A 84 -7.42 5.77 -3.25
C ALA A 84 -8.21 7.02 -3.65
N GLY A 85 -8.01 7.48 -4.88
CA GLY A 85 -8.69 8.65 -5.42
C GLY A 85 -8.17 9.04 -6.81
N PRO A 86 -8.30 10.31 -7.20
CA PRO A 86 -7.86 10.79 -8.51
C PRO A 86 -6.35 10.62 -8.79
N LEU A 87 -5.53 10.50 -7.73
CA LEU A 87 -4.08 10.23 -7.84
C LEU A 87 -3.76 8.77 -8.14
N GLY A 88 -4.77 7.91 -8.26
CA GLY A 88 -4.63 6.46 -8.26
C GLY A 88 -4.65 5.89 -6.85
N VAL A 89 -4.02 4.72 -6.67
CA VAL A 89 -3.91 4.03 -5.40
C VAL A 89 -2.48 4.20 -4.87
N LEU A 90 -2.36 4.68 -3.64
CA LEU A 90 -1.11 4.90 -2.92
C LEU A 90 -1.12 4.06 -1.65
N LEU A 91 -0.08 3.27 -1.43
CA LEU A 91 0.18 2.60 -0.16
C LEU A 91 1.02 3.53 0.72
N VAL A 92 0.65 3.67 1.98
CA VAL A 92 1.43 4.42 2.96
C VAL A 92 2.57 3.54 3.46
N ALA A 93 3.79 3.84 3.05
CA ALA A 93 4.97 3.07 3.47
C ALA A 93 5.43 3.46 4.88
N THR A 94 5.56 4.76 5.15
CA THR A 94 5.99 5.25 6.46
C THR A 94 5.23 6.50 6.86
N ASN A 95 5.01 6.65 8.17
CA ASN A 95 4.47 7.84 8.80
C ASN A 95 5.30 8.11 10.07
N GLU A 96 6.28 8.99 9.95
CA GLU A 96 7.21 9.32 11.03
C GLU A 96 7.17 10.83 11.29
N PRO A 97 6.26 11.32 12.15
CA PRO A 97 6.20 12.74 12.47
C PRO A 97 7.53 13.21 13.08
N PRO A 98 8.11 14.36 12.68
CA PRO A 98 7.54 15.43 11.84
C PRO A 98 7.81 15.28 10.33
N ALA A 99 8.42 14.19 9.88
CA ALA A 99 8.73 13.99 8.47
C ALA A 99 7.43 13.82 7.65
N PRO A 100 7.43 14.24 6.38
CA PRO A 100 6.33 13.97 5.46
C PRO A 100 6.07 12.46 5.29
N VAL A 101 4.81 12.10 5.04
CA VAL A 101 4.42 10.70 4.83
C VAL A 101 5.00 10.19 3.51
N LEU A 102 5.61 9.00 3.52
CA LEU A 102 6.08 8.35 2.31
C LEU A 102 4.97 7.45 1.75
N GLY A 103 4.49 7.79 0.57
CA GLY A 103 3.57 6.98 -0.22
C GLY A 103 4.28 6.20 -1.31
N VAL A 104 3.72 5.07 -1.69
CA VAL A 104 4.16 4.25 -2.82
C VAL A 104 2.98 4.06 -3.77
N GLN A 105 3.15 4.46 -5.02
CA GLN A 105 2.11 4.33 -6.03
C GLN A 105 1.92 2.86 -6.44
N CYS A 106 0.72 2.32 -6.21
CA CYS A 106 0.37 0.97 -6.63
C CYS A 106 0.05 0.97 -8.12
N ASN A 107 0.74 0.10 -8.86
CA ASN A 107 0.62 -0.01 -10.32
C ASN A 107 -0.09 -1.28 -10.77
N GLU A 108 -0.11 -2.32 -9.93
CA GLU A 108 -0.61 -3.63 -10.28
C GLU A 108 -1.45 -4.22 -9.14
N THR A 109 -2.31 -5.17 -9.48
CA THR A 109 -3.06 -5.95 -8.49
C THR A 109 -2.61 -7.39 -8.50
N VAL A 110 -2.19 -7.93 -7.35
CA VAL A 110 -1.68 -9.30 -7.22
C VAL A 110 -2.70 -10.17 -6.50
N THR A 111 -2.79 -11.43 -6.93
CA THR A 111 -3.49 -12.50 -6.19
C THR A 111 -2.50 -13.61 -5.89
N LEU A 112 -2.51 -14.11 -4.66
CA LEU A 112 -1.65 -15.22 -4.25
C LEU A 112 -2.49 -16.45 -3.95
N TRP A 113 -2.11 -17.56 -4.57
CA TRP A 113 -2.78 -18.85 -4.50
C TRP A 113 -1.89 -19.87 -3.81
N ARG A 114 -2.48 -20.69 -2.96
CA ARG A 114 -1.85 -21.89 -2.39
C ARG A 114 -2.42 -23.11 -3.09
N PRO A 115 -1.58 -24.05 -3.56
CA PRO A 115 -2.06 -25.33 -4.05
C PRO A 115 -2.73 -26.11 -2.92
N GLY A 116 -3.87 -26.74 -3.20
CA GLY A 116 -4.54 -27.62 -2.24
C GLY A 116 -3.65 -28.79 -1.84
N SER A 117 -3.80 -29.25 -0.59
CA SER A 117 -3.08 -30.42 -0.09
C SER A 117 -3.46 -31.66 -0.89
N GLN A 118 -2.48 -32.50 -1.25
CA GLN A 118 -2.76 -33.79 -1.87
C GLN A 118 -3.47 -34.71 -0.86
N VAL A 119 -4.64 -35.21 -1.25
CA VAL A 119 -5.48 -36.05 -0.37
C VAL A 119 -4.93 -37.48 -0.24
N VAL A 120 -4.09 -37.93 -1.18
CA VAL A 120 -3.56 -39.31 -1.23
C VAL A 120 -2.11 -39.31 -1.71
N ALA A 121 -1.21 -39.95 -0.97
CA ALA A 121 0.18 -40.15 -1.38
C ALA A 121 0.27 -41.14 -2.55
N GLY A 122 1.03 -40.80 -3.60
CA GLY A 122 1.34 -41.70 -4.72
C GLY A 122 0.40 -41.63 -5.93
N VAL A 123 -0.71 -40.89 -5.88
CA VAL A 123 -1.56 -40.61 -7.04
C VAL A 123 -1.26 -39.20 -7.54
N ASN A 124 -0.32 -39.07 -8.48
CA ASN A 124 0.07 -37.78 -9.05
C ASN A 124 -0.35 -37.66 -10.53
N PRO A 125 -1.57 -37.19 -10.83
CA PRO A 125 -1.93 -36.82 -12.20
C PRO A 125 -1.36 -35.42 -12.48
N TYR A 126 -0.11 -35.33 -12.97
CA TYR A 126 0.56 -34.09 -13.40
C TYR A 126 0.55 -32.92 -12.37
N GLY A 127 1.74 -32.47 -11.94
CA GLY A 127 1.94 -31.44 -10.90
C GLY A 127 1.53 -30.00 -11.24
N ALA A 128 0.58 -29.78 -12.15
CA ALA A 128 0.03 -28.46 -12.44
C ALA A 128 -1.00 -28.07 -11.38
N ILE A 129 -0.94 -26.81 -10.93
CA ILE A 129 -1.94 -26.26 -10.02
C ILE A 129 -3.25 -26.10 -10.80
N LEU A 130 -4.27 -26.89 -10.44
CA LEU A 130 -5.61 -26.74 -10.99
C LEU A 130 -6.36 -25.66 -10.21
N SER A 131 -7.03 -24.74 -10.91
CA SER A 131 -7.81 -23.66 -10.31
C SER A 131 -8.90 -24.17 -9.35
N GLY A 132 -9.41 -25.39 -9.58
CA GLY A 132 -10.42 -26.04 -8.75
C GLY A 132 -9.91 -26.62 -7.43
N THR A 133 -8.60 -26.83 -7.29
CA THR A 133 -7.98 -27.31 -6.04
C THR A 133 -7.11 -26.25 -5.36
N ALA A 134 -6.89 -25.10 -6.00
CA ALA A 134 -6.14 -24.00 -5.44
C ALA A 134 -7.01 -23.17 -4.47
N THR A 135 -6.51 -22.99 -3.26
CA THR A 135 -7.10 -22.07 -2.28
C THR A 135 -6.42 -20.71 -2.40
N ALA A 136 -7.17 -19.64 -2.65
CA ALA A 136 -6.60 -18.30 -2.66
C ALA A 136 -6.23 -17.85 -1.24
N ILE A 137 -4.97 -17.47 -1.01
CA ILE A 137 -4.54 -16.85 0.25
C ILE A 137 -4.84 -15.34 0.23
N LEU A 138 -4.58 -14.70 -0.91
CA LEU A 138 -4.91 -13.29 -1.17
C LEU A 138 -5.84 -13.27 -2.38
N ALA A 139 -7.12 -13.52 -2.13
CA ALA A 139 -8.12 -13.81 -3.16
C ALA A 139 -8.55 -12.59 -3.96
N TRP A 140 -8.26 -11.38 -3.51
CA TRP A 140 -9.01 -10.20 -3.94
C TRP A 140 -8.16 -9.03 -4.44
N ARG A 141 -7.17 -9.31 -5.30
CA ARG A 141 -6.48 -8.30 -6.12
C ARG A 141 -5.86 -7.18 -5.27
N LEU A 142 -4.94 -7.56 -4.38
CA LEU A 142 -4.28 -6.61 -3.50
C LEU A 142 -3.47 -5.61 -4.33
N PRO A 143 -3.72 -4.29 -4.20
CA PRO A 143 -2.95 -3.29 -4.90
C PRO A 143 -1.53 -3.26 -4.32
N LEU A 144 -0.54 -3.43 -5.19
CA LEU A 144 0.87 -3.38 -4.83
C LEU A 144 1.63 -2.47 -5.79
N SER A 145 2.75 -1.94 -5.31
CA SER A 145 3.77 -1.35 -6.16
C SER A 145 4.79 -2.41 -6.53
N LEU A 146 4.75 -2.89 -7.76
CA LEU A 146 5.83 -3.66 -8.34
C LEU A 146 6.85 -2.68 -8.92
N LEU A 147 7.96 -2.51 -8.22
CA LEU A 147 9.15 -1.91 -8.81
C LEU A 147 9.54 -2.83 -9.98
N ARG A 148 9.48 -2.34 -11.21
CA ARG A 148 9.96 -3.08 -12.38
C ARG A 148 11.41 -2.68 -12.67
N PRO A 149 12.40 -3.36 -12.08
CA PRO A 149 13.61 -3.77 -12.78
C PRO A 149 13.52 -5.28 -13.05
N GLN A 150 14.47 -5.84 -13.80
CA GLN A 150 14.61 -7.29 -13.91
C GLN A 150 14.62 -7.94 -12.50
N ALA A 151 14.00 -9.13 -12.39
CA ALA A 151 13.90 -9.99 -11.20
C ALA A 151 12.92 -9.56 -10.08
N LEU A 152 11.74 -10.17 -10.15
CA LEU A 152 10.79 -10.37 -9.06
C LEU A 152 11.44 -11.23 -7.96
N PHE A 153 12.06 -10.62 -6.94
CA PHE A 153 12.48 -11.35 -5.74
C PHE A 153 11.42 -11.20 -4.64
N LEU A 154 10.45 -12.10 -4.66
CA LEU A 154 9.43 -12.25 -3.64
C LEU A 154 10.10 -12.94 -2.45
N LYS A 155 10.43 -12.19 -1.39
CA LYS A 155 10.95 -12.78 -0.14
C LYS A 155 9.78 -13.39 0.62
N VAL A 156 9.47 -14.65 0.27
CA VAL A 156 8.64 -15.52 1.10
C VAL A 156 9.44 -15.81 2.36
N ALA A 157 8.90 -15.42 3.52
CA ALA A 157 9.43 -15.88 4.79
C ALA A 157 9.16 -17.38 4.91
N GLU A 158 10.16 -18.20 4.57
CA GLU A 158 10.24 -19.59 5.01
C GLU A 158 10.51 -19.59 6.51
N ASN A 159 9.47 -19.79 7.32
CA ASN A 159 9.66 -20.35 8.64
C ASN A 159 9.78 -21.86 8.46
N LEU A 160 11.02 -22.31 8.32
CA LEU A 160 11.42 -23.68 8.59
C LEU A 160 11.35 -23.88 10.11
N GLU A 161 10.32 -24.56 10.60
CA GLU A 161 10.40 -25.27 11.87
C GLU A 161 10.51 -26.76 11.55
N THR A 162 11.73 -27.26 11.71
CA THR A 162 12.08 -28.66 11.94
C THR A 162 11.65 -29.05 13.35
N ASP A 163 10.71 -29.98 13.47
CA ASP A 163 10.82 -31.24 14.24
C ASP A 163 9.60 -32.15 13.96
#